data_AF-A0A2V8PAH9-F1
#
_entry.id   AF-A0A2V8PAH9-F1
#
_cell.length_a   1.000
_cell.length_b   1.000
_cell.length_c   1.000
_cell.angle_alpha   90.00
_cell.angle_beta   90.00
_cell.angle_gamma   90.00
#
_symmetry.space_group_name_H-M   'P 1'
#
loop_
_entity.id
_entity.type
_entity.pdbx_description
1 polymer ?
#
loop_
_entity_poly.entity_id
_entity_poly.type
_entity_poly.pdbx_seq_one_letter_code
_entity_poly.pdbx_strand_id
1 'polypeptide(L)'
;MNTKLTDIKSKRRKPRRPSEPDLDRIAHGVRLILEGMGEDPDREGLRETPRRVAEMYAELTAGMREDPSEHIVPLSGDKHDEMVIVKDIAIAS
;
A
#
# COMPACT_ATOMS: atom_id res chain seq x y z
N MET A 1 8.07 -25.04 -37.69
CA MET A 1 8.73 -24.31 -36.58
C MET A 1 7.86 -23.10 -36.25
N ASN A 2 7.18 -23.06 -35.09
CA ASN A 2 6.61 -21.84 -34.50
C ASN A 2 6.06 -22.07 -33.06
N THR A 3 6.71 -22.94 -32.29
CA THR A 3 6.23 -23.39 -30.96
C THR A 3 6.83 -22.58 -29.80
N LYS A 4 7.06 -21.27 -29.96
CA LYS A 4 7.73 -20.45 -28.91
C LYS A 4 7.14 -19.06 -28.64
N LEU A 5 5.87 -18.81 -29.02
CA LEU A 5 5.14 -17.61 -28.55
C LEU A 5 4.07 -17.91 -27.48
N THR A 6 3.72 -19.17 -27.27
CA THR A 6 2.69 -19.58 -26.29
C THR A 6 3.24 -19.72 -24.85
N ASP A 7 4.55 -19.88 -24.68
CA ASP A 7 5.17 -20.20 -23.37
C ASP A 7 5.50 -18.99 -22.49
N ILE A 8 5.46 -17.76 -23.03
CA ILE A 8 5.82 -16.55 -22.28
C ILE A 8 4.67 -16.13 -21.32
N LYS A 9 3.43 -16.55 -21.59
CA LYS A 9 2.28 -16.25 -20.72
C LYS A 9 2.24 -17.06 -19.42
N SER A 10 3.05 -18.13 -19.28
CA SER A 10 2.89 -19.13 -18.20
C SER A 10 3.79 -18.92 -16.97
N LYS A 11 4.68 -17.92 -16.92
CA LYS A 11 5.67 -17.79 -15.83
C LYS A 11 5.65 -16.48 -15.03
N ARG A 12 4.69 -15.57 -15.26
CA ARG A 12 4.50 -14.43 -14.33
C ARG A 12 3.89 -14.96 -13.03
N ARG A 13 4.74 -15.27 -12.04
CA ARG A 13 4.29 -15.43 -10.65
C ARG A 13 3.51 -14.18 -10.30
N LYS A 14 2.22 -14.31 -9.97
CA LYS A 14 1.46 -13.21 -9.38
C LYS A 14 2.25 -12.70 -8.16
N PRO A 15 2.46 -11.38 -8.01
CA PRO A 15 3.13 -10.86 -6.82
C PRO A 15 2.35 -11.36 -5.59
N ARG A 16 3.07 -11.90 -4.59
CA ARG A 16 2.43 -12.27 -3.32
C ARG A 16 1.99 -10.96 -2.66
N ARG A 17 0.69 -10.73 -2.60
CA ARG A 17 0.14 -9.64 -1.79
C ARG A 17 0.50 -9.89 -0.32
N PRO A 18 0.85 -8.86 0.45
CA PRO A 18 1.01 -8.99 1.89
C PRO A 18 -0.30 -9.48 2.52
N SER A 19 -0.22 -10.12 3.68
CA SER A 19 -1.40 -10.39 4.50
C SER A 19 -1.97 -9.09 5.07
N GLU A 20 -3.17 -9.19 5.66
CA GLU A 20 -3.74 -8.09 6.44
C GLU A 20 -2.80 -7.63 7.56
N PRO A 21 -2.75 -6.31 7.86
CA PRO A 21 -1.95 -5.79 8.95
C PRO A 21 -2.43 -6.32 10.31
N ASP A 22 -1.49 -6.74 11.14
CA ASP A 22 -1.74 -7.10 12.55
C ASP A 22 -1.61 -5.83 13.41
N LEU A 23 -2.76 -5.20 13.70
CA LEU A 23 -2.79 -3.91 14.37
C LEU A 23 -2.26 -3.98 15.81
N ASP A 24 -2.49 -5.08 16.51
CA ASP A 24 -2.04 -5.25 17.89
C ASP A 24 -0.52 -5.43 17.94
N ARG A 25 0.05 -6.20 16.99
CA ARG A 25 1.49 -6.32 16.84
C ARG A 25 2.16 -5.00 16.46
N ILE A 26 1.55 -4.22 15.57
CA ILE A 26 2.07 -2.89 15.20
C ILE A 26 2.01 -1.95 16.40
N ALA A 27 0.87 -1.88 17.10
CA ALA A 27 0.72 -1.05 18.29
C ALA A 27 1.73 -1.43 19.38
N HIS A 28 1.99 -2.72 19.59
CA HIS A 28 3.05 -3.16 20.49
C HIS A 28 4.43 -2.64 20.05
N GLY A 29 4.76 -2.73 18.75
CA GLY A 29 5.98 -2.15 18.20
C GLY A 29 6.09 -0.64 18.43
N VAL A 30 4.99 0.10 18.31
CA VAL A 30 4.96 1.54 18.57
C VAL A 30 5.19 1.84 20.06
N ARG A 31 4.65 1.03 20.98
CA ARG A 31 4.98 1.15 22.42
C ARG A 31 6.49 1.00 22.66
N LEU A 32 7.11 0.00 22.05
CA LEU A 32 8.56 -0.22 22.17
C LEU A 32 9.38 0.97 21.62
N ILE A 33 8.90 1.61 20.53
CA ILE A 33 9.53 2.84 20.00
C ILE A 33 9.44 3.98 21.01
N LEU A 34 8.27 4.20 21.62
CA LEU A 34 8.07 5.24 22.64
C LEU A 34 8.98 5.01 23.86
N GLU A 35 8.99 3.77 24.38
CA GLU A 35 9.87 3.38 25.49
C GLU A 35 11.35 3.57 25.14
N GLY A 36 11.75 3.21 23.92
CA GLY A 36 13.11 3.39 23.42
C GLY A 36 13.54 4.86 23.30
N MET A 37 12.59 5.80 23.19
CA MET A 37 12.84 7.25 23.23
C MET A 37 12.85 7.81 24.66
N GLY A 38 12.54 7.01 25.67
CA GLY A 38 12.41 7.45 27.06
C GLY A 38 11.05 8.09 27.39
N GLU A 39 10.04 7.92 26.53
CA GLU A 39 8.67 8.37 26.82
C GLU A 39 7.93 7.34 27.70
N ASP A 40 6.94 7.82 28.46
CA ASP A 40 5.98 6.97 29.18
C ASP A 40 4.75 6.70 28.28
N PRO A 41 4.56 5.48 27.74
CA PRO A 41 3.43 5.18 26.86
C PRO A 41 2.07 5.19 27.57
N ASP A 42 2.03 5.14 28.90
CA ASP A 42 0.79 5.08 29.69
C ASP A 42 0.32 6.48 30.14
N ARG A 43 1.10 7.53 29.88
CA ARG A 43 0.66 8.92 30.10
C ARG A 43 -0.54 9.26 29.23
N GLU A 44 -1.43 10.11 29.75
CA GLU A 44 -2.72 10.47 29.12
C GLU A 44 -2.58 10.83 27.62
N GLY A 45 -1.58 11.64 27.27
CA GLY A 45 -1.34 12.08 25.89
C GLY A 45 -0.80 11.01 24.92
N LEU A 46 -0.33 9.85 25.43
CA LEU A 46 0.26 8.80 24.60
C LEU A 46 -0.48 7.47 24.64
N ARG A 47 -1.37 7.23 25.62
CA ARG A 47 -2.03 5.94 25.78
C ARG A 47 -2.70 5.42 24.50
N GLU A 48 -3.31 6.31 23.72
CA GLU A 48 -3.98 5.97 22.46
C GLU A 48 -3.05 6.06 21.23
N THR A 49 -1.84 6.60 21.37
CA THR A 49 -0.90 6.81 20.26
C THR A 49 -0.49 5.50 19.58
N PRO A 50 -0.14 4.40 20.30
CA PRO A 50 0.17 3.12 19.67
C PRO A 50 -0.91 2.63 18.73
N ARG A 51 -2.18 2.75 19.14
CA ARG A 51 -3.32 2.32 18.34
C ARG A 51 -3.51 3.19 17.11
N ARG A 52 -3.51 4.52 17.27
CA ARG A 52 -3.64 5.47 16.15
C ARG A 52 -2.54 5.31 15.11
N VAL A 53 -1.30 5.05 15.54
CA VAL A 53 -0.18 4.83 14.63
C VAL A 53 -0.31 3.50 13.88
N ALA A 54 -0.82 2.45 14.53
CA ALA A 54 -1.11 1.18 13.86
C ALA A 54 -2.16 1.34 12.76
N GLU A 55 -3.24 2.08 13.03
CA GLU A 55 -4.29 2.39 12.05
C GLU A 55 -3.75 3.24 10.89
N MET A 56 -2.94 4.26 11.19
CA MET A 56 -2.25 5.07 10.18
C MET A 56 -1.40 4.21 9.24
N TYR A 57 -0.60 3.26 9.76
CA TYR A 57 0.20 2.38 8.91
C TYR A 57 -0.64 1.43 8.07
N ALA A 58 -1.78 0.95 8.60
CA ALA A 58 -2.71 0.13 7.83
C ALA A 58 -3.29 0.92 6.63
N GLU A 59 -3.63 2.19 6.84
CA GLU A 59 -4.13 3.08 5.80
C GLU A 59 -3.06 3.43 4.75
N LEU A 60 -1.90 3.93 5.20
CA LEU A 60 -0.80 4.33 4.29
C LEU A 60 -0.30 3.18 3.40
N THR A 61 -0.42 1.95 3.88
CA THR A 61 0.00 0.75 3.13
C THR A 61 -1.15 0.01 2.47
N ALA A 62 -2.40 0.50 2.54
CA ALA A 62 -3.61 -0.17 2.04
C ALA A 62 -3.46 -0.65 0.58
N GLY A 63 -2.91 0.20 -0.28
CA GLY A 63 -2.69 -0.06 -1.71
C GLY A 63 -1.81 -1.29 -2.02
N MET A 64 -1.00 -1.80 -1.07
CA MET A 64 -0.21 -3.02 -1.27
C MET A 64 -1.07 -4.30 -1.36
N ARG A 65 -2.32 -4.25 -0.88
CA ARG A 65 -3.28 -5.37 -0.88
C ARG A 65 -4.36 -5.23 -1.95
N GLU A 66 -4.41 -4.09 -2.64
CA GLU A 66 -5.41 -3.81 -3.67
C GLU A 66 -4.98 -4.35 -5.04
N ASP A 67 -5.97 -4.57 -5.90
CA ASP A 67 -5.73 -4.87 -7.32
C ASP A 67 -5.95 -3.60 -8.15
N PRO A 68 -4.91 -3.06 -8.81
CA PRO A 68 -5.07 -1.87 -9.65
C PRO A 68 -6.12 -2.04 -10.75
N SER A 69 -6.38 -3.27 -11.23
CA SER A 69 -7.38 -3.48 -12.28
C SER A 69 -8.81 -3.18 -11.84
N GLU A 70 -9.09 -3.21 -10.53
CA GLU A 70 -10.42 -2.90 -9.99
C GLU A 70 -10.72 -1.39 -10.05
N HIS A 71 -9.68 -0.55 -10.16
CA HIS A 71 -9.80 0.92 -10.20
C HIS A 71 -9.74 1.50 -11.62
N ILE A 72 -9.43 0.69 -12.63
CA ILE A 72 -9.27 1.15 -14.01
C ILE A 72 -10.57 0.92 -14.79
N VAL A 73 -11.24 2.01 -15.16
CA VAL A 73 -12.39 1.97 -16.07
C VAL A 73 -11.98 2.52 -17.44
N PRO A 74 -11.90 1.69 -18.49
CA PRO A 74 -11.59 2.17 -19.83
C PRO A 74 -12.79 2.96 -20.37
N LEU A 75 -12.56 4.23 -20.69
CA LEU A 75 -13.55 5.07 -21.36
C LEU A 75 -13.37 4.99 -22.88
N SER A 76 -14.48 4.99 -23.60
CA SER A 76 -14.44 5.16 -25.06
C SER A 76 -14.08 6.61 -25.39
N GLY A 77 -13.18 6.81 -26.34
CA GLY A 77 -12.73 8.13 -26.76
C GLY A 77 -12.05 8.09 -28.12
N ASP A 78 -11.83 9.28 -28.68
CA ASP A 78 -11.09 9.43 -29.93
C ASP A 78 -9.62 9.04 -29.73
N LYS A 79 -9.02 8.53 -30.80
CA LYS A 79 -7.58 8.20 -30.81
C LYS A 79 -6.79 9.48 -31.08
N HIS A 80 -5.84 9.77 -30.21
CA HIS A 80 -4.92 10.90 -30.34
C HIS A 80 -3.49 10.37 -30.40
N ASP A 81 -2.69 10.90 -31.34
CA ASP A 81 -1.26 10.57 -31.49
C ASP A 81 -0.35 11.61 -30.78
N GLU A 82 -0.93 12.48 -29.96
CA GLU A 82 -0.26 13.55 -29.25
C GLU A 82 0.00 13.20 -27.77
N MET A 83 0.95 13.88 -27.14
CA MET A 83 1.28 13.67 -25.73
C MET A 83 0.21 14.24 -24.80
N VAL A 84 -0.27 13.43 -23.86
CA VAL A 84 -1.14 13.87 -22.77
C VAL A 84 -0.33 13.94 -21.47
N ILE A 85 -0.40 15.07 -20.76
CA ILE A 85 0.26 15.27 -19.46
C ILE A 85 -0.80 15.56 -18.40
N VAL A 86 -0.79 14.78 -17.33
CA VAL A 86 -1.48 15.10 -16.08
C VAL A 86 -0.40 15.48 -15.07
N LYS A 87 -0.51 16.69 -14.52
CA LYS A 87 0.45 17.25 -13.55
C LYS A 87 -0.27 17.64 -12.27
N ASP A 88 0.51 18.03 -11.26
CA ASP A 88 0.02 18.53 -9.97
C ASP A 88 -0.81 17.49 -9.18
N ILE A 89 -0.46 16.20 -9.32
CA ILE A 89 -1.03 15.11 -8.52
C ILE A 89 -0.33 15.09 -7.15
N ALA A 90 -1.09 15.30 -6.08
CA ALA A 90 -0.59 15.17 -4.72
C ALA A 90 -0.30 13.71 -4.37
N ILE A 91 0.91 13.42 -3.87
CA ILE A 91 1.34 12.08 -3.47
C ILE A 91 1.98 12.16 -2.08
N ALA A 92 1.66 11.19 -1.22
CA ALA A 92 2.37 10.90 0.01
C ALA A 92 2.75 9.41 -0.01
N SER A 93 3.99 9.07 0.35
CA SER A 93 4.54 7.71 0.31
C SER A 93 5.52 7.46 1.44
#